data_AF-A0A7G1HYA3-F1
#
_entry.id   AF-A0A7G1HYA3-F1
#
_cell.length_a   1.000
_cell.length_b   1.000
_cell.length_c   1.000
_cell.angle_alpha   90.00
_cell.angle_beta   90.00
_cell.angle_gamma   90.00
#
_symmetry.space_group_name_H-M   'P 1'
#
loop_
_entity.id
_entity.type
_entity.pdbx_description
1 polymer ?
#
loop_
_entity_poly.entity_id
_entity_poly.type
_entity_poly.pdbx_seq_one_letter_code
_entity_poly.pdbx_strand_id
1 'polypeptide(L)'
;MRQARIFYKDQLAGILTENDAGYEFRYLPEYLSSEMAKAVSLTLPLQADAYQSPVLFPFFDGLIPEGWLLDVALRNTDISILDRMALLLTCCKDCIGAVSVVLMEKKEESHV
;
A
#
# COMPACT_ATOMS: atom_id res chain seq x y z
N MET A 1 4.36 8.64 -10.37
CA MET A 1 4.67 8.29 -8.96
C MET A 1 3.40 8.38 -8.13
N ARG A 2 2.96 7.26 -7.55
CA ARG A 2 1.77 7.15 -6.68
C ARG A 2 2.20 6.73 -5.29
N GLN A 3 1.46 7.17 -4.28
CA GLN A 3 1.76 6.83 -2.88
C GLN A 3 0.50 6.45 -2.13
N ALA A 4 0.65 5.52 -1.19
CA ALA A 4 -0.39 5.08 -0.29
C ALA A 4 0.13 5.05 1.14
N ARG A 5 -0.72 5.50 2.06
CA ARG A 5 -0.58 5.29 3.49
C ARG A 5 -1.00 3.87 3.81
N ILE A 6 -0.12 3.14 4.48
CA ILE A 6 -0.37 1.78 4.95
C ILE A 6 -0.64 1.87 6.44
N PHE A 7 -1.84 1.49 6.84
CA PHE A 7 -2.23 1.42 8.23
C PHE A 7 -2.15 -0.01 8.73
N TYR A 8 -1.68 -0.20 9.96
CA TYR A 8 -1.89 -1.42 10.71
C TYR A 8 -2.92 -1.14 11.80
N LYS A 9 -4.12 -1.72 11.66
CA LYS A 9 -5.34 -1.32 12.36
C LYS A 9 -5.57 0.19 12.14
N ASP A 10 -5.59 0.98 13.21
CA ASP A 10 -5.81 2.42 13.16
C ASP A 10 -4.50 3.23 13.17
N GLN A 11 -3.34 2.57 13.20
CA GLN A 11 -2.05 3.23 13.28
C GLN A 11 -1.38 3.30 11.91
N LEU A 12 -0.92 4.50 11.52
CA LEU A 12 -0.16 4.67 10.29
C LEU A 12 1.20 3.98 10.42
N ALA A 13 1.36 2.86 9.70
CA ALA A 13 2.52 1.99 9.80
C ALA A 13 3.64 2.41 8.86
N GLY A 14 3.29 2.82 7.64
CA GLY A 14 4.27 3.11 6.61
C GLY A 14 3.67 3.73 5.37
N ILE A 15 4.55 3.93 4.39
CA ILE A 15 4.21 4.49 3.08
C ILE A 15 4.63 3.48 2.02
N LEU A 16 3.69 3.10 1.16
CA LEU A 16 3.94 2.37 -0.07
C LEU A 16 4.01 3.37 -1.22
N THR A 17 5.06 3.30 -2.01
CA THR A 17 5.33 4.21 -3.12
C THR A 17 5.55 3.38 -4.38
N GLU A 18 4.91 3.78 -5.46
CA GLU A 18 5.19 3.28 -6.80
C GLU A 18 5.88 4.39 -7.61
N ASN A 19 7.04 4.07 -8.17
CA ASN A 19 7.88 4.94 -8.98
C ASN A 19 8.40 4.20 -10.23
N ASP A 20 9.22 4.85 -11.03
CA ASP A 20 9.70 4.30 -12.32
C ASP A 20 10.62 3.07 -12.14
N ALA A 21 11.20 2.88 -10.95
CA ALA A 21 12.04 1.72 -10.61
C ALA A 21 11.23 0.55 -10.01
N GLY A 22 9.94 0.73 -9.76
CA GLY A 22 9.05 -0.25 -9.15
C GLY A 22 8.39 0.27 -7.88
N TYR A 23 8.48 -0.53 -6.81
CA TYR A 23 7.78 -0.31 -5.55
C TYR A 23 8.76 -0.16 -4.39
N GLU A 24 8.50 0.84 -3.56
CA GLU A 24 9.19 1.05 -2.28
C GLU A 24 8.17 1.03 -1.14
N PHE A 25 8.43 0.24 -0.10
CA PHE A 25 7.67 0.29 1.15
C PHE A 25 8.58 0.65 2.32
N ARG A 26 8.20 1.67 3.08
CA ARG A 26 8.97 2.16 4.23
C ARG A 26 8.07 2.29 5.45
N TYR A 27 8.49 1.69 6.56
CA TYR A 27 7.86 1.94 7.85
C TYR A 27 8.17 3.35 8.33
N LEU A 28 7.21 3.98 9.00
CA LEU A 28 7.43 5.28 9.62
C LEU A 28 8.33 5.15 10.86
N PRO A 29 9.28 6.07 11.08
CA PRO A 29 10.09 6.07 12.30
C PRO A 29 9.24 6.11 13.57
N GLU A 30 8.14 6.88 13.55
CA GLU A 30 7.21 7.00 14.67
C GLU A 30 6.51 5.65 14.93
N TYR A 31 6.20 4.89 13.88
CA TYR A 31 5.65 3.55 14.01
C TYR A 31 6.67 2.58 14.60
N LEU A 32 7.91 2.58 14.09
CA LEU A 32 8.98 1.69 14.56
C LEU A 32 9.38 1.96 16.02
N SER A 33 9.21 3.19 16.50
CA SER A 33 9.49 3.57 17.89
C SER A 33 8.42 3.10 18.89
N SER A 34 7.26 2.63 18.42
CA SER A 34 6.19 2.13 19.27
C SER A 34 6.47 0.72 19.76
N GLU A 35 6.36 0.47 21.06
CA GLU A 35 6.45 -0.88 21.63
C GLU A 35 5.34 -1.81 21.13
N MET A 36 4.25 -1.24 20.61
CA MET A 36 3.11 -1.98 20.05
C MET A 36 3.23 -2.21 18.54
N ALA A 37 4.32 -1.78 17.91
CA ALA A 37 4.54 -1.90 16.48
C ALA A 37 4.46 -3.37 16.06
N LYS A 38 3.67 -3.65 15.03
CA LYS A 38 3.59 -4.96 14.39
C LYS A 38 3.96 -4.87 12.93
N ALA A 39 4.65 -5.87 12.43
CA ALA A 39 4.91 -5.97 11.01
C ALA A 39 3.58 -6.05 10.23
N VAL A 40 3.50 -5.29 9.14
CA VAL A 40 2.38 -5.32 8.18
C VAL A 40 2.26 -6.70 7.55
N SER A 41 3.40 -7.38 7.33
CA SER A 41 3.48 -8.75 6.82
C SER A 41 4.67 -9.47 7.45
N LEU A 42 4.60 -10.80 7.53
CA LEU A 42 5.78 -11.63 7.86
C LEU A 42 6.90 -11.49 6.81
N THR A 43 6.56 -11.13 5.58
CA THR A 43 7.53 -10.88 4.49
C THR A 43 8.07 -9.44 4.49
N LEU A 44 7.54 -8.57 5.35
CA LEU A 44 7.96 -7.18 5.51
C LEU A 44 8.21 -6.92 7.01
N PRO A 45 9.23 -7.53 7.63
CA PRO A 45 9.52 -7.34 9.05
C PRO A 45 9.79 -5.86 9.41
N LEU A 46 9.72 -5.53 10.70
CA LEU A 46 9.99 -4.15 11.14
C LEU A 46 11.47 -3.83 10.95
N GLN A 47 11.76 -2.83 10.12
CA GLN A 47 13.10 -2.29 9.92
C GLN A 47 13.02 -0.83 9.46
N ALA A 48 14.11 -0.08 9.66
CA ALA A 48 14.21 1.31 9.25
C ALA A 48 14.45 1.48 7.74
N ASP A 49 15.17 0.52 7.14
CA ASP A 49 15.49 0.55 5.71
C ASP A 49 14.25 0.27 4.86
N ALA A 50 14.15 0.96 3.73
CA ALA A 50 13.05 0.75 2.82
C ALA A 50 13.17 -0.61 2.11
N TYR A 51 12.05 -1.29 1.97
CA TYR A 51 11.91 -2.43 1.09
C TYR A 51 11.76 -1.93 -0.34
N GLN A 52 12.49 -2.52 -1.27
CA GLN A 52 12.41 -2.18 -2.69
C GLN A 52 12.18 -3.45 -3.52
N SER A 53 11.36 -3.33 -4.55
CA SER A 53 11.05 -4.42 -5.46
C SER A 53 10.61 -3.88 -6.82
N PRO A 54 11.02 -4.47 -7.95
CA PRO A 54 10.53 -4.06 -9.28
C PRO A 54 9.04 -4.38 -9.48
N VAL A 55 8.47 -5.25 -8.65
CA VAL A 55 7.05 -5.65 -8.67
C VAL A 55 6.39 -5.38 -7.31
N LEU A 56 5.06 -5.29 -7.27
CA LEU A 56 4.33 -5.09 -6.03
C LEU A 56 4.63 -6.23 -5.05
N PHE A 57 4.86 -5.90 -3.78
CA PHE A 57 5.20 -6.91 -2.77
C PHE A 57 4.06 -7.95 -2.64
N PRO A 58 4.38 -9.26 -2.51
CA PRO A 58 3.38 -10.31 -2.48
C PRO A 58 2.25 -10.11 -1.45
N PHE A 59 2.58 -9.49 -0.32
CA PHE A 59 1.57 -9.16 0.69
C PHE A 59 0.50 -8.18 0.17
N PHE A 60 0.92 -7.07 -0.45
CA PHE A 60 -0.03 -6.11 -1.01
C PHE A 60 -0.73 -6.67 -2.24
N ASP A 61 -0.01 -7.44 -3.05
CA ASP A 61 -0.59 -8.08 -4.22
C ASP A 61 -1.73 -9.05 -3.86
N GLY A 62 -1.57 -9.80 -2.76
CA GLY A 62 -2.60 -10.68 -2.22
C GLY A 62 -3.79 -9.97 -1.54
N LEU A 63 -3.76 -8.63 -1.39
CA LEU A 63 -4.93 -7.87 -0.97
C LEU A 63 -5.87 -7.55 -2.15
N ILE A 64 -5.35 -7.63 -3.38
CA ILE A 64 -6.13 -7.37 -4.58
C ILE A 64 -7.07 -8.56 -4.82
N PRO A 65 -8.37 -8.32 -5.07
CA PRO A 65 -9.30 -9.39 -5.43
C PRO A 65 -8.81 -10.26 -6.59
N GLU A 66 -9.26 -11.52 -6.60
CA GLU A 66 -8.96 -12.47 -7.67
C GLU A 66 -10.25 -13.02 -8.32
N GLY A 67 -10.09 -13.63 -9.50
CA GLY A 67 -11.18 -14.29 -10.23
C GLY A 67 -12.36 -13.36 -10.50
N TRP A 68 -13.57 -13.85 -10.23
CA TRP A 68 -14.80 -13.09 -10.50
C TRP A 68 -14.88 -11.74 -9.77
N LEU A 69 -14.34 -11.63 -8.55
CA LEU A 69 -14.39 -10.36 -7.81
C LEU A 69 -13.48 -9.29 -8.46
N LEU A 70 -12.35 -9.72 -9.02
CA LEU A 70 -11.48 -8.85 -9.83
C LEU A 70 -12.20 -8.38 -11.09
N ASP A 71 -12.90 -9.29 -11.79
CA ASP A 71 -13.65 -8.94 -12.99
C ASP A 71 -14.72 -7.87 -12.69
N VAL A 72 -15.37 -7.95 -11.53
CA VAL A 72 -16.34 -6.93 -11.09
C VAL A 72 -15.65 -5.59 -10.82
N ALA A 73 -14.50 -5.59 -10.15
CA ALA A 73 -13.74 -4.36 -9.90
C ALA A 73 -13.28 -3.69 -11.21
N LEU A 74 -12.80 -4.48 -12.16
CA LEU A 74 -12.35 -4.03 -13.48
C LEU A 74 -13.50 -3.53 -14.37
N ARG A 75 -14.71 -4.07 -14.25
CA ARG A 75 -15.86 -3.58 -15.05
C ARG A 75 -16.40 -2.25 -14.54
N ASN A 76 -16.23 -1.98 -13.25
CA ASN A 76 -16.71 -0.76 -12.62
C ASN A 76 -15.67 0.37 -12.62
N THR A 77 -14.49 0.15 -13.20
CA THR A 77 -13.39 1.12 -13.24
C THR A 77 -12.64 1.06 -14.57
N ASP A 78 -12.04 2.15 -15.03
CA ASP A 78 -11.19 2.15 -16.24
C ASP A 78 -9.74 1.69 -15.95
N ILE A 79 -9.55 0.83 -14.95
CA ILE A 79 -8.23 0.41 -14.47
C ILE A 79 -7.75 -0.79 -15.28
N SER A 80 -6.49 -0.72 -15.74
CA SER A 80 -5.83 -1.87 -16.36
C SER A 80 -5.51 -2.95 -15.32
N ILE A 81 -5.70 -4.22 -15.67
CA ILE A 81 -5.31 -5.36 -14.82
C ILE A 81 -3.81 -5.37 -14.48
N LEU A 82 -3.00 -4.76 -15.34
CA LEU A 82 -1.55 -4.62 -15.15
C LEU A 82 -1.19 -3.50 -14.16
N ASP A 83 -2.13 -2.61 -13.85
CA ASP A 83 -1.94 -1.51 -12.92
C ASP A 83 -2.26 -1.95 -11.49
N ARG A 84 -1.31 -2.69 -10.89
CA ARG A 84 -1.47 -3.28 -9.55
C ARG A 84 -1.65 -2.21 -8.48
N MET A 85 -0.98 -1.07 -8.58
CA MET A 85 -1.13 0.04 -7.63
C MET A 85 -2.54 0.64 -7.69
N ALA A 86 -3.09 0.90 -8.89
CA ALA A 86 -4.46 1.39 -9.02
C ALA A 86 -5.49 0.40 -8.48
N LEU A 87 -5.31 -0.89 -8.78
CA LEU A 87 -6.18 -1.95 -8.26
C LEU A 87 -6.15 -2.00 -6.72
N LEU A 88 -4.96 -1.96 -6.13
CA LEU A 88 -4.79 -1.94 -4.67
C LEU A 88 -5.50 -0.74 -4.03
N LEU A 89 -5.29 0.46 -4.58
CA LEU A 89 -5.89 1.70 -4.07
C LEU A 89 -7.42 1.70 -4.18
N THR A 90 -7.97 1.05 -5.20
CA THR A 90 -9.41 0.99 -5.46
C THR A 90 -10.09 -0.02 -4.56
N CYS A 91 -9.49 -1.19 -4.38
CA CYS A 91 -10.12 -2.31 -3.68
C CYS A 91 -9.86 -2.29 -2.17
N CYS A 92 -8.77 -1.66 -1.70
CA CYS A 92 -8.24 -1.93 -0.36
C CYS A 92 -8.34 -0.78 0.64
N LYS A 93 -9.30 0.14 0.43
CA LYS A 93 -9.63 1.19 1.40
C LYS A 93 -10.25 0.62 2.69
N ASP A 94 -11.08 -0.42 2.56
CA ASP A 94 -11.74 -1.16 3.66
C ASP A 94 -11.57 -2.68 3.47
N CYS A 95 -10.33 -3.16 3.54
CA CYS A 95 -10.05 -4.59 3.47
C CYS A 95 -10.37 -5.32 4.78
N ILE A 96 -10.76 -6.59 4.65
CA ILE A 96 -10.81 -7.50 5.79
C ILE A 96 -9.37 -7.75 6.27
N GLY A 97 -9.10 -7.48 7.55
CA GLY A 97 -7.81 -7.72 8.17
C GLY A 97 -7.37 -6.57 9.07
N ALA A 98 -6.07 -6.56 9.38
CA ALA A 98 -5.46 -5.52 10.19
C ALA A 98 -4.71 -4.49 9.32
N VAL A 99 -4.85 -4.50 8.00
CA VAL A 99 -4.11 -3.58 7.13
C VAL A 99 -5.04 -2.89 6.16
N SER A 100 -4.92 -1.56 6.10
CA SER A 100 -5.69 -0.72 5.18
C SER A 100 -4.75 0.12 4.32
N VAL A 101 -5.13 0.32 3.06
CA VAL A 101 -4.34 1.07 2.06
C VAL A 101 -5.14 2.31 1.67
N VAL A 102 -4.62 3.48 2.00
CA VAL A 102 -5.30 4.75 1.72
C VAL A 102 -4.44 5.60 0.80
N LEU A 103 -5.03 6.10 -0.28
CA LEU A 103 -4.33 7.02 -1.19
C LEU A 103 -3.74 8.19 -0.42
N MET A 104 -2.46 8.48 -0.67
CA MET A 104 -1.84 9.72 -0.21
C MET A 104 -2.03 10.75 -1.31
N GLU A 105 -3.02 11.63 -1.14
CA GLU A 105 -3.14 12.81 -2.00
C GLU A 105 -1.87 13.65 -1.84
N LYS A 106 -1.23 14.01 -2.96
CA LYS A 106 -0.18 15.02 -2.94
C LYS A 106 -0.84 16.30 -2.45
N LYS A 107 -0.52 16.72 -1.22
CA LYS A 107 -0.66 18.13 -0.87
C LYS A 107 0.29 18.87 -1.81
N GLU A 108 -0.26 19.64 -2.76
CA GLU A 108 0.50 20.72 -3.38
C GLU A 108 1.07 21.55 -2.23
N GLU A 109 2.38 21.50 -2.05
CA GLU A 109 3.05 22.49 -1.23
C GLU A 109 2.83 23.83 -1.93
N SER A 110 1.83 24.58 -1.46
CA SER A 110 1.73 26.02 -1.69
C SER A 110 2.99 26.66 -1.09
N HIS A 111 4.07 26.70 -1.86
CA HIS A 111 5.19 27.59 -1.57
C HIS A 111 4.71 29.02 -1.87
N VAL A 112 4.45 29.74 -0.78
CA VAL A 112 4.25 31.20 -0.71
C VAL A 112 5.55 31.91 -1.05
#